data_AF-A0A9R0J974-F1
#
_entry.id   AF-A0A9R0J974-F1
#
_cell.length_a   1.000
_cell.length_b   1.000
_cell.length_c   1.000
_cell.angle_alpha   90.00
_cell.angle_beta   90.00
_cell.angle_gamma   90.00
#
_symmetry.space_group_name_H-M   'P 1'
#
loop_
_entity.id
_entity.type
_entity.pdbx_description
1 polymer ?
#
loop_
_entity_poly.entity_id
_entity_poly.type
_entity_poly.pdbx_seq_one_letter_code
_entity_poly.pdbx_strand_id
1 'polypeptide(L)'
;MPENLPATSDPNSPYYINPSENSSLPIVSEKFNGEGYGEWKRSMLIALATKNKLGFIDGTLVKPSVTDPTYSAWQRCDAINISYILRSLENSIARSVIFLGTSSEIWKDLEERFSQTSGPQLYTLQQALADLKQGSDISITEFFTQIKAIWEQINQMNPLPVCISAGCTCTQIFLKQQQEERLVQLLMKLDNKFSTVRSSILMMQPLPSISLAYKLLIQEEKQRQASLVDEEQSGRVMAFAADYKKSFKQQQGYGPKMTFQGGNGGNKLTITGKRSGAVICDHCKIPGHTMDKCYKLHGYPPSFGNRAKGRKYAAIAQNEGDGDSVGDQNSLVTHLSMEQYNTLIKVLQSQEVDTHTESQVHVAGSSIDTLSGSW
;
A
#
# COMPACT_ATOMS: atom_id res chain seq x y z
N MET A 1 46.86 13.55 25.61
CA MET A 1 45.64 14.09 24.94
C MET A 1 45.52 13.37 23.60
N PRO A 2 44.32 13.13 23.07
CA PRO A 2 44.19 12.77 21.66
C PRO A 2 44.69 13.96 20.82
N GLU A 3 45.52 13.68 19.81
CA GLU A 3 45.88 14.70 18.84
C GLU A 3 44.66 14.97 17.95
N ASN A 4 44.20 16.22 17.91
CA ASN A 4 43.19 16.61 16.92
C ASN A 4 43.83 16.50 15.54
N LEU A 5 43.39 15.50 14.76
CA LEU A 5 43.80 15.33 13.38
C LEU A 5 43.55 16.64 12.59
N PRO A 6 44.43 17.01 11.65
CA PRO A 6 44.19 18.18 10.81
C PRO A 6 42.88 17.98 10.04
N ALA A 7 42.09 19.05 9.87
CA ALA A 7 40.72 18.97 9.35
C ALA A 7 40.58 18.39 7.93
N THR A 8 41.68 18.17 7.20
CA THR A 8 41.72 17.45 5.92
C THR A 8 41.82 15.93 6.07
N SER A 9 42.01 15.41 7.28
CA SER A 9 42.33 14.00 7.59
C SER A 9 41.35 13.33 8.58
N ASP A 10 40.54 14.11 9.31
CA ASP A 10 39.39 13.58 10.07
C ASP A 10 38.22 13.29 9.10
N PRO A 11 37.74 12.04 8.95
CA PRO A 11 36.61 11.72 8.07
C PRO A 11 35.28 12.42 8.42
N ASN A 12 35.13 12.93 9.64
CA ASN A 12 33.93 13.65 10.07
C ASN A 12 33.96 15.14 9.69
N SER A 13 35.13 15.66 9.29
CA SER A 13 35.29 17.04 8.86
C SER A 13 34.66 17.29 7.48
N PRO A 14 33.97 18.42 7.26
CA PRO A 14 33.48 18.77 5.92
C PRO A 14 34.63 18.99 4.92
N TYR A 15 35.84 19.31 5.42
CA TYR A 15 37.06 19.51 4.63
C TYR A 15 37.80 18.22 4.25
N TYR A 16 37.33 17.06 4.72
CA TYR A 16 37.82 15.77 4.26
C TYR A 16 37.29 15.47 2.85
N ILE A 17 38.21 15.09 1.95
CA ILE A 17 37.88 14.63 0.60
C ILE A 17 38.16 13.14 0.59
N ASN A 18 37.12 12.33 0.43
CA ASN A 18 37.26 10.88 0.41
C ASN A 18 37.93 10.43 -0.91
N PRO A 19 38.85 9.43 -0.92
CA PRO A 19 39.44 8.93 -2.17
C PRO A 19 38.43 8.43 -3.24
N SER A 20 37.18 8.14 -2.85
CA SER A 20 36.07 7.82 -3.75
C SER A 20 35.34 9.04 -4.34
N GLU A 21 35.67 10.27 -3.93
CA GLU A 21 35.10 11.53 -4.43
C GLU A 21 35.74 11.96 -5.76
N ASN A 22 35.61 11.08 -6.75
CA ASN A 22 36.02 11.33 -8.10
C ASN A 22 35.01 12.23 -8.82
N SER A 23 35.39 13.49 -9.08
CA SER A 23 34.56 14.46 -9.79
C SER A 23 34.22 14.08 -11.23
N SER A 24 34.88 13.10 -11.86
CA SER A 24 34.54 12.68 -13.24
C SER A 24 33.17 11.99 -13.35
N LEU A 25 32.66 11.39 -12.27
CA LEU A 25 31.37 10.70 -12.25
C LEU A 25 30.20 11.68 -12.01
N PRO A 26 29.01 11.43 -12.60
CA PRO A 26 27.81 12.19 -12.28
C PRO A 26 27.34 11.86 -10.85
N ILE A 27 27.02 12.89 -10.07
CA ILE A 27 26.56 12.78 -8.67
C ILE A 27 25.07 12.44 -8.54
N VAL A 28 24.29 12.73 -9.58
CA VAL A 28 22.87 12.40 -9.75
C VAL A 28 22.68 11.81 -11.15
N SER A 29 21.67 10.94 -11.33
CA SER A 29 21.51 10.16 -12.57
C SER A 29 21.11 11.02 -13.78
N GLU A 30 20.35 12.10 -13.56
CA GLU A 30 19.77 12.92 -14.61
C GLU A 30 20.29 14.37 -14.53
N LYS A 31 20.39 15.01 -15.69
CA LYS A 31 20.79 16.41 -15.81
C LYS A 31 19.57 17.32 -15.73
N PHE A 32 19.65 18.36 -14.92
CA PHE A 32 18.64 19.42 -14.87
C PHE A 32 18.64 20.21 -16.18
N ASN A 33 17.51 20.16 -16.89
CA ASN A 33 17.21 20.83 -18.16
C ASN A 33 16.46 22.17 -17.96
N GLY A 34 16.05 22.49 -16.73
CA GLY A 34 15.18 23.63 -16.40
C GLY A 34 13.84 23.20 -15.78
N GLU A 35 13.42 21.96 -16.00
CA GLU A 35 12.20 21.36 -15.46
C GLU A 35 12.50 20.45 -14.26
N GLY A 36 11.50 20.21 -13.40
CA GLY A 36 11.67 19.30 -12.25
C GLY A 36 12.64 19.77 -11.16
N TYR A 37 12.87 21.08 -11.02
CA TYR A 37 13.90 21.64 -10.13
C TYR A 37 13.86 21.09 -8.70
N GLY A 38 12.67 20.90 -8.11
CA GLY A 38 12.52 20.32 -6.77
C GLY A 38 13.06 18.89 -6.64
N GLU A 39 12.89 18.07 -7.69
CA GLU A 39 13.33 16.67 -7.72
C GLU A 39 14.86 16.57 -7.94
N TRP A 40 15.40 17.39 -8.85
CA TRP A 40 16.85 17.55 -9.02
C TRP A 40 17.51 18.07 -7.74
N LYS A 41 16.98 19.17 -7.17
CA LYS A 41 17.48 19.80 -5.94
C LYS A 41 17.50 18.81 -4.80
N ARG A 42 16.41 18.06 -4.60
CA ARG A 42 16.32 17.01 -3.57
C ARG A 42 17.34 15.90 -3.78
N SER A 43 17.53 15.44 -5.02
CA SER A 43 18.54 14.43 -5.36
C SER A 43 19.95 14.91 -5.08
N MET A 44 20.26 16.16 -5.44
CA MET A 44 21.57 16.79 -5.23
C MET A 44 21.86 17.03 -3.75
N LEU A 45 20.88 17.50 -2.97
CA LEU A 45 20.97 17.64 -1.51
C LEU A 45 21.26 16.30 -0.83
N ILE A 46 20.56 15.23 -1.20
CA ILE A 46 20.79 13.88 -0.65
C ILE A 46 22.23 13.42 -0.95
N ALA A 47 22.69 13.57 -2.20
CA ALA A 47 24.03 13.14 -2.59
C ALA A 47 25.14 13.93 -1.86
N LEU A 48 25.00 15.26 -1.71
CA LEU A 48 25.93 16.10 -0.95
C LEU A 48 25.87 15.85 0.56
N ALA A 49 24.73 15.43 1.11
CA ALA A 49 24.59 15.03 2.50
C ALA A 49 25.45 13.78 2.81
N THR A 50 25.42 12.76 1.94
CA THR A 50 26.25 11.54 2.11
C THR A 50 27.77 11.81 2.06
N LYS A 51 28.17 13.00 1.63
CA LYS A 51 29.56 13.45 1.49
C LYS A 51 30.01 14.45 2.55
N ASN A 52 29.10 14.85 3.46
CA ASN A 52 29.29 15.96 4.39
C ASN A 52 29.70 17.27 3.66
N LYS A 53 28.99 17.62 2.57
CA LYS A 53 29.29 18.80 1.73
C LYS A 53 28.15 19.83 1.64
N LEU A 54 27.01 19.61 2.32
CA LEU A 54 25.88 20.55 2.31
C LEU A 54 26.28 21.99 2.69
N GLY A 55 27.13 22.15 3.70
CA GLY A 55 27.51 23.46 4.23
C GLY A 55 28.18 24.41 3.23
N PHE A 56 28.72 23.88 2.13
CA PHE A 56 29.30 24.68 1.04
C PHE A 56 28.25 25.30 0.13
N ILE A 57 27.09 24.67 -0.06
CA ILE A 57 26.02 25.17 -0.94
C ILE A 57 25.04 26.07 -0.20
N ASP A 58 24.61 25.70 1.01
CA ASP A 58 23.74 26.56 1.85
C ASP A 58 24.47 27.81 2.37
N GLY A 59 25.81 27.75 2.46
CA GLY A 59 26.68 28.85 2.89
C GLY A 59 26.93 28.90 4.40
N THR A 60 26.54 27.88 5.16
CA THR A 60 26.88 27.75 6.58
C THR A 60 28.38 27.56 6.83
N LEU A 61 29.10 26.94 5.88
CA LEU A 61 30.57 26.90 5.87
C LEU A 61 31.13 28.12 5.14
N VAL A 62 31.12 29.25 5.86
CA VAL A 62 31.65 30.54 5.38
C VAL A 62 33.10 30.40 4.89
N LYS A 63 33.39 30.99 3.74
CA LYS A 63 34.72 31.03 3.10
C LYS A 63 35.77 31.66 4.04
N PRO A 64 36.83 30.93 4.45
CA PRO A 64 37.85 31.46 5.36
C PRO A 64 38.64 32.64 4.78
N SER A 65 39.37 33.35 5.64
CA SER A 65 40.41 34.30 5.21
C SER A 65 41.49 33.59 4.41
N VAL A 66 42.14 34.28 3.46
CA VAL A 66 43.31 33.77 2.73
C VAL A 66 44.48 33.43 3.67
N THR A 67 44.50 34.03 4.87
CA THR A 67 45.48 33.76 5.93
C THR A 67 45.15 32.54 6.81
N ASP A 68 44.01 31.89 6.60
CA ASP A 68 43.54 30.76 7.42
C ASP A 68 44.14 29.43 6.89
N PRO A 69 44.72 28.56 7.75
CA PRO A 69 45.21 27.24 7.34
C PRO A 69 44.17 26.37 6.61
N THR A 70 42.88 26.53 6.92
CA THR A 70 41.78 25.79 6.30
C THR A 70 41.40 26.32 4.91
N TYR A 71 41.82 27.53 4.52
CA TYR A 71 41.45 28.18 3.25
C TYR A 71 41.69 27.28 2.03
N SER A 72 42.87 26.67 1.94
CA SER A 72 43.20 25.78 0.81
C SER A 72 42.32 24.51 0.78
N ALA A 73 41.88 24.03 1.93
CA ALA A 73 41.00 22.87 2.05
C ALA A 73 39.55 23.22 1.68
N TRP A 74 39.07 24.37 2.15
CA TRP A 74 37.79 24.95 1.74
C TRP A 74 37.72 25.10 0.22
N GLN A 75 38.75 25.70 -0.40
CA GLN A 75 38.82 25.88 -1.86
C GLN A 75 38.75 24.56 -2.64
N ARG A 76 39.44 23.50 -2.18
CA ARG A 76 39.41 22.19 -2.86
C ARG A 76 38.03 21.54 -2.77
N CYS A 77 37.36 21.63 -1.62
CA CYS A 77 36.01 21.11 -1.43
C CYS A 77 34.97 21.89 -2.24
N ASP A 78 35.05 23.23 -2.23
CA ASP A 78 34.17 24.10 -3.01
C ASP A 78 34.32 23.86 -4.53
N ALA A 79 35.55 23.73 -5.03
CA ALA A 79 35.81 23.38 -6.44
C ALA A 79 35.23 22.00 -6.83
N ILE A 80 35.29 21.01 -5.93
CA ILE A 80 34.64 19.71 -6.12
C ILE A 80 33.11 19.88 -6.19
N ASN A 81 32.50 20.66 -5.29
CA ASN A 81 31.06 20.93 -5.30
C ASN A 81 30.60 21.68 -6.55
N ILE A 82 31.35 22.71 -6.99
CA ILE A 82 31.13 23.39 -8.28
C ILE A 82 31.15 22.35 -9.42
N SER A 83 32.13 21.45 -9.45
CA SER A 83 32.23 20.42 -10.49
C SER A 83 31.08 19.41 -10.48
N TYR A 84 30.56 19.06 -9.29
CA TYR A 84 29.38 18.20 -9.16
C TYR A 84 28.12 18.91 -9.68
N ILE A 85 27.90 20.18 -9.28
CA ILE A 85 26.75 20.97 -9.75
C ILE A 85 26.80 21.13 -11.27
N LEU A 86 27.89 21.67 -11.83
CA LEU A 86 28.03 21.93 -13.28
C LEU A 86 27.82 20.67 -14.15
N ARG A 87 28.15 19.48 -13.64
CA ARG A 87 27.95 18.20 -14.33
C ARG A 87 26.51 17.69 -14.24
N SER A 88 25.81 18.01 -13.15
CA SER A 88 24.38 17.72 -12.95
C SER A 88 23.42 18.69 -13.68
N LEU A 89 23.95 19.72 -14.35
CA LEU A 89 23.19 20.65 -15.19
C LEU A 89 23.28 20.26 -16.68
N GLU A 90 22.29 20.65 -17.48
CA GLU A 90 22.44 20.72 -18.93
C GLU A 90 23.45 21.81 -19.34
N ASN A 91 24.09 21.64 -20.50
CA ASN A 91 25.13 22.54 -21.02
C ASN A 91 24.67 24.01 -21.18
N SER A 92 23.37 24.24 -21.39
CA SER A 92 22.73 25.56 -21.44
C SER A 92 22.84 26.28 -20.08
N ILE A 93 22.35 25.66 -19.02
CA ILE A 93 22.33 26.18 -17.64
C ILE A 93 23.75 26.18 -17.04
N ALA A 94 24.55 25.14 -17.30
CA ALA A 94 25.95 25.10 -16.86
C ALA A 94 26.75 26.32 -17.37
N ARG A 95 26.49 26.78 -18.59
CA ARG A 95 27.17 27.95 -19.19
C ARG A 95 26.75 29.29 -18.58
N SER A 96 25.55 29.44 -17.99
CA SER A 96 25.17 30.69 -17.32
C SER A 96 25.79 30.83 -15.93
N VAL A 97 26.11 29.71 -15.26
CA VAL A 97 26.62 29.70 -13.87
C VAL A 97 28.13 29.47 -13.72
N ILE A 98 28.82 29.02 -14.78
CA ILE A 98 30.25 28.62 -14.74
C ILE A 98 31.23 29.72 -14.29
N PHE A 99 30.83 31.00 -14.34
CA PHE A 99 31.66 32.14 -13.94
C PHE A 99 31.41 32.63 -12.50
N LEU A 100 30.49 32.01 -11.76
CA LEU A 100 30.27 32.31 -10.35
C LEU A 100 31.39 31.73 -9.47
N GLY A 101 31.73 32.44 -8.39
CA GLY A 101 32.99 32.24 -7.67
C GLY A 101 32.99 31.21 -6.55
N THR A 102 31.82 30.66 -6.19
CA THR A 102 31.64 29.61 -5.17
C THR A 102 30.46 28.70 -5.48
N SER A 103 30.42 27.48 -4.91
CA SER A 103 29.27 26.59 -5.05
C SER A 103 27.99 27.15 -4.42
N SER A 104 28.09 27.99 -3.37
CA SER A 104 26.94 28.68 -2.79
C SER A 104 26.36 29.77 -3.71
N GLU A 105 27.20 30.50 -4.45
CA GLU A 105 26.73 31.47 -5.45
C GLU A 105 25.97 30.76 -6.57
N ILE A 106 26.53 29.68 -7.12
CA ILE A 106 25.85 28.84 -8.13
C ILE A 106 24.53 28.31 -7.59
N TRP A 107 24.51 27.80 -6.35
CA TRP A 107 23.30 27.25 -5.74
C TRP A 107 22.20 28.31 -5.57
N LYS A 108 22.56 29.53 -5.14
CA LYS A 108 21.62 30.65 -4.98
C LYS A 108 21.06 31.16 -6.30
N ASP A 109 21.89 31.29 -7.33
CA ASP A 109 21.47 31.71 -8.68
C ASP A 109 20.63 30.61 -9.38
N LEU A 110 20.83 29.33 -9.07
CA LEU A 110 19.90 28.27 -9.48
C LEU A 110 18.58 28.34 -8.70
N GLU A 111 18.62 28.56 -7.38
CA GLU A 111 17.42 28.69 -6.54
C GLU A 111 16.56 29.88 -7.01
N GLU A 112 17.10 31.09 -7.10
CA GLU A 112 16.34 32.32 -7.44
C GLU A 112 15.60 32.23 -8.79
N ARG A 113 16.17 31.52 -9.77
CA ARG A 113 15.57 31.34 -11.10
C ARG A 113 14.62 30.15 -11.20
N PHE A 114 14.89 29.05 -10.50
CA PHE A 114 14.20 27.77 -10.71
C PHE A 114 13.41 27.24 -9.49
N SER A 115 13.57 27.82 -8.29
CA SER A 115 12.72 27.54 -7.14
C SER A 115 11.36 28.24 -7.19
N GLN A 116 11.10 29.03 -8.25
CA GLN A 116 9.85 29.77 -8.40
C GLN A 116 8.70 28.80 -8.64
N THR A 117 7.94 28.55 -7.58
CA THR A 117 6.70 27.76 -7.57
C THR A 117 5.60 28.51 -8.32
N SER A 118 5.69 28.51 -9.65
CA SER A 118 4.87 29.39 -10.49
C SER A 118 3.38 29.06 -10.37
N GLY A 119 2.54 30.09 -10.25
CA GLY A 119 1.08 29.93 -10.24
C GLY A 119 0.54 29.09 -11.41
N PRO A 120 1.04 29.27 -12.66
CA PRO A 120 0.72 28.39 -13.78
C PRO A 120 1.08 26.91 -13.55
N GLN A 121 2.25 26.58 -13.00
CA GLN A 121 2.61 25.19 -12.71
C GLN A 121 1.70 24.58 -11.63
N LEU A 122 1.37 25.33 -10.57
CA LEU A 122 0.43 24.86 -9.56
C LEU A 122 -0.96 24.63 -10.17
N TYR A 123 -1.41 25.53 -11.04
CA TYR A 123 -2.66 25.37 -11.79
C TYR A 123 -2.61 24.12 -12.70
N THR A 124 -1.52 23.89 -13.43
CA THR A 124 -1.34 22.69 -14.28
C THR A 124 -1.37 21.41 -13.45
N LEU A 125 -0.72 21.36 -12.29
CA LEU A 125 -0.76 20.19 -11.40
C LEU A 125 -2.15 19.98 -10.78
N GLN A 126 -2.86 21.05 -10.41
CA GLN A 126 -4.24 20.96 -9.92
C GLN A 126 -5.22 20.52 -11.02
N GLN A 127 -5.03 20.98 -12.27
CA GLN A 127 -5.81 20.55 -13.43
C GLN A 127 -5.53 19.07 -13.76
N ALA A 128 -4.26 18.67 -13.81
CA ALA A 128 -3.89 17.27 -13.98
C ALA A 128 -4.44 16.38 -12.86
N LEU A 129 -4.39 16.83 -11.61
CA LEU A 129 -5.03 16.15 -10.48
C LEU A 129 -6.55 16.07 -10.65
N ALA A 130 -7.22 17.12 -11.12
CA ALA A 130 -8.67 17.17 -11.34
C ALA A 130 -9.13 16.22 -12.47
N ASP A 131 -8.40 16.18 -13.58
CA ASP A 131 -8.73 15.35 -14.75
C ASP A 131 -8.37 13.87 -14.55
N LEU A 132 -7.33 13.56 -13.77
CA LEU A 132 -6.87 12.19 -13.51
C LEU A 132 -7.99 11.28 -12.97
N LYS A 133 -8.22 10.16 -13.65
CA LYS A 133 -9.13 9.08 -13.25
C LYS A 133 -8.49 7.75 -13.63
N GLN A 134 -8.82 6.68 -12.90
CA GLN A 134 -8.36 5.34 -13.24
C GLN A 134 -9.04 4.89 -14.55
N GLY A 135 -8.24 4.57 -15.58
CA GLY A 135 -8.74 3.92 -16.78
C GLY A 135 -9.13 2.46 -16.50
N SER A 136 -10.01 1.89 -17.34
CA SER A 136 -10.50 0.50 -17.19
C SER A 136 -9.36 -0.52 -17.08
N ASP A 137 -8.25 -0.25 -17.77
CA ASP A 137 -7.16 -1.21 -17.97
C ASP A 137 -5.95 -0.91 -17.06
N ILE A 138 -5.97 0.22 -16.32
CA ILE A 138 -4.90 0.66 -15.42
C ILE A 138 -5.05 -0.02 -14.06
N SER A 139 -3.97 -0.61 -13.55
CA SER A 139 -3.94 -1.28 -12.24
C SER A 139 -4.06 -0.28 -11.07
N ILE A 140 -4.53 -0.75 -9.90
CA ILE A 140 -4.54 0.05 -8.67
C ILE A 140 -3.12 0.53 -8.31
N THR A 141 -2.09 -0.30 -8.51
CA THR A 141 -0.69 0.06 -8.21
C THR A 141 -0.21 1.22 -9.10
N GLU A 142 -0.43 1.12 -10.40
CA GLU A 142 -0.01 2.15 -11.36
C GLU A 142 -0.76 3.46 -11.16
N PHE A 143 -2.09 3.39 -11.05
CA PHE A 143 -2.95 4.55 -10.77
C PHE A 143 -2.58 5.24 -9.44
N PHE A 144 -2.31 4.46 -8.39
CA PHE A 144 -1.87 5.01 -7.10
C PHE A 144 -0.50 5.69 -7.20
N THR A 145 0.42 5.17 -8.01
CA THR A 145 1.71 5.84 -8.28
C THR A 145 1.51 7.16 -9.02
N GLN A 146 0.66 7.20 -10.04
CA GLN A 146 0.37 8.42 -10.81
C GLN A 146 -0.22 9.53 -9.92
N ILE A 147 -1.30 9.25 -9.17
CA ILE A 147 -1.93 10.28 -8.31
C ILE A 147 -0.99 10.73 -7.18
N LYS A 148 -0.17 9.81 -6.63
CA LYS A 148 0.80 10.13 -5.59
C LYS A 148 1.94 11.02 -6.10
N ALA A 149 2.38 10.86 -7.34
CA ALA A 149 3.40 11.73 -7.93
C ALA A 149 2.91 13.20 -8.01
N ILE A 150 1.69 13.41 -8.52
CA ILE A 150 1.08 14.76 -8.59
C ILE A 150 0.90 15.36 -7.19
N TRP A 151 0.43 14.57 -6.21
CA TRP A 151 0.33 15.00 -4.81
C TRP A 151 1.66 15.42 -4.19
N GLU A 152 2.76 14.73 -4.51
CA GLU A 152 4.08 15.06 -3.99
C GLU A 152 4.63 16.33 -4.63
N GLN A 153 4.45 16.52 -5.95
CA GLN A 153 4.82 17.76 -6.63
C GLN A 153 4.00 18.96 -6.10
N ILE A 154 2.70 18.80 -5.84
CA ILE A 154 1.89 19.83 -5.17
C ILE A 154 2.40 20.12 -3.75
N ASN A 155 2.85 19.11 -2.99
CA ASN A 155 3.45 19.31 -1.67
C ASN A 155 4.81 20.02 -1.71
N GLN A 156 5.60 19.84 -2.77
CA GLN A 156 6.85 20.59 -2.98
C GLN A 156 6.55 22.08 -3.26
N MET A 157 5.45 22.40 -3.95
CA MET A 157 5.04 23.78 -4.20
C MET A 157 4.37 24.44 -2.99
N ASN A 158 3.50 23.70 -2.28
CA ASN A 158 2.75 24.16 -1.12
C ASN A 158 3.08 23.28 0.10
N PRO A 159 4.24 23.47 0.75
CA PRO A 159 4.61 22.69 1.94
C PRO A 159 3.66 22.97 3.10
N LEU A 160 3.39 21.92 3.91
CA LEU A 160 2.54 22.05 5.10
C LEU A 160 3.17 23.01 6.13
N PRO A 161 2.38 23.88 6.78
CA PRO A 161 2.90 24.85 7.74
C PRO A 161 3.47 24.14 8.98
N VAL A 162 4.78 24.30 9.20
CA VAL A 162 5.48 23.84 10.40
C VAL A 162 5.29 24.86 11.50
N CYS A 163 4.74 24.45 12.64
CA CYS A 163 4.61 25.36 13.78
C CYS A 163 5.93 25.45 14.58
N ILE A 164 6.28 26.65 15.01
CA ILE A 164 7.54 26.95 15.72
C ILE A 164 7.46 26.58 17.21
N SER A 165 6.26 26.53 17.80
CA SER A 165 6.08 26.16 19.20
C SER A 165 6.22 24.64 19.42
N ALA A 166 7.18 24.27 20.28
CA ALA A 166 7.35 22.91 20.73
C ALA A 166 6.04 22.38 21.36
N GLY A 167 5.52 21.26 20.84
CA GLY A 167 4.28 20.64 21.31
C GLY A 167 2.99 21.06 20.59
N CYS A 168 3.02 21.98 19.61
CA CYS A 168 1.82 22.29 18.81
C CYS A 168 1.36 21.06 18.02
N THR A 169 0.15 20.56 18.28
CA THR A 169 -0.54 19.54 17.44
C THR A 169 -0.95 20.08 16.06
N CYS A 170 -0.67 21.35 15.81
CA CYS A 170 -1.17 22.20 14.75
C CYS A 170 -0.81 21.66 13.35
N THR A 171 0.46 21.31 13.13
CA THR A 171 0.90 20.65 11.88
C THR A 171 0.33 19.23 11.72
N GLN A 172 0.04 18.52 12.82
CA GLN A 172 -0.59 17.19 12.77
C GLN A 172 -2.07 17.27 12.35
N ILE A 173 -2.78 18.34 12.73
CA ILE A 173 -4.16 18.59 12.29
C ILE A 173 -4.20 18.81 10.77
N PHE A 174 -3.35 19.70 10.24
CA PHE A 174 -3.24 19.91 8.78
C PHE A 174 -2.80 18.65 8.03
N LEU A 175 -1.84 17.89 8.56
CA LEU A 175 -1.39 16.63 7.96
C LEU A 175 -2.51 15.58 7.93
N LYS A 176 -3.28 15.45 9.02
CA LYS A 176 -4.43 14.53 9.07
C LYS A 176 -5.49 14.94 8.04
N GLN A 177 -5.86 16.22 8.00
CA GLN A 177 -6.85 16.75 7.04
C GLN A 177 -6.41 16.50 5.59
N GLN A 178 -5.12 16.75 5.26
CA GLN A 178 -4.57 16.44 3.94
C GLN A 178 -4.64 14.94 3.62
N GLN A 179 -4.41 14.05 4.59
CA GLN A 179 -4.50 12.60 4.37
C GLN A 179 -5.94 12.12 4.16
N GLU A 180 -6.91 12.66 4.91
CA GLU A 180 -8.33 12.35 4.75
C GLU A 180 -8.87 12.88 3.41
N GLU A 181 -8.49 14.09 3.00
CA GLU A 181 -8.83 14.64 1.68
C GLU A 181 -8.26 13.77 0.54
N ARG A 182 -6.97 13.40 0.62
CA ARG A 182 -6.30 12.54 -0.37
C ARG A 182 -6.93 11.14 -0.47
N LEU A 183 -7.37 10.56 0.65
CA LEU A 183 -8.15 9.33 0.64
C LEU A 183 -9.43 9.50 -0.18
N VAL A 184 -10.21 10.56 0.07
CA VAL A 184 -11.47 10.82 -0.64
C VAL A 184 -11.20 11.10 -2.13
N GLN A 185 -10.21 11.91 -2.47
CA GLN A 185 -9.78 12.17 -3.86
C GLN A 185 -9.45 10.86 -4.60
N LEU A 186 -8.64 9.98 -4.00
CA LEU A 186 -8.30 8.66 -4.56
C LEU A 186 -9.56 7.86 -4.87
N LEU A 187 -10.42 7.67 -3.87
CA LEU A 187 -11.63 6.86 -3.96
C LEU A 187 -12.63 7.41 -4.99
N MET A 188 -12.79 8.74 -5.08
CA MET A 188 -13.63 9.38 -6.10
C MET A 188 -13.13 9.15 -7.54
N LYS A 189 -11.83 8.89 -7.72
CA LYS A 189 -11.17 8.77 -9.03
C LYS A 189 -10.92 7.33 -9.48
N LEU A 190 -11.20 6.35 -8.63
CA LEU A 190 -11.19 4.92 -8.98
C LEU A 190 -12.26 4.57 -10.02
N ASP A 191 -11.97 3.54 -10.82
CA ASP A 191 -12.92 2.96 -11.76
C ASP A 191 -14.13 2.34 -11.04
N ASN A 192 -15.29 2.34 -11.69
CA ASN A 192 -16.54 1.84 -11.11
C ASN A 192 -16.51 0.33 -10.79
N LYS A 193 -15.58 -0.45 -11.34
CA LYS A 193 -15.31 -1.84 -10.91
C LYS A 193 -14.95 -1.96 -9.43
N PHE A 194 -14.44 -0.90 -8.80
CA PHE A 194 -14.11 -0.82 -7.37
C PHE A 194 -15.19 -0.15 -6.50
N SER A 195 -16.39 0.10 -7.05
CA SER A 195 -17.48 0.79 -6.33
C SER A 195 -17.85 0.14 -4.99
N THR A 196 -17.87 -1.20 -4.89
CA THR A 196 -18.19 -1.93 -3.65
C THR A 196 -17.14 -1.70 -2.55
N VAL A 197 -15.85 -1.88 -2.86
CA VAL A 197 -14.76 -1.66 -1.89
C VAL A 197 -14.62 -0.18 -1.53
N ARG A 198 -14.88 0.74 -2.47
CA ARG A 198 -14.99 2.18 -2.21
C ARG A 198 -16.05 2.49 -1.15
N SER A 199 -17.27 1.98 -1.33
CA SER A 199 -18.35 2.18 -0.36
C SER A 199 -18.02 1.54 1.00
N SER A 200 -17.39 0.36 1.02
CA SER A 200 -16.93 -0.29 2.26
C SER A 200 -15.92 0.56 3.03
N ILE A 201 -14.92 1.14 2.34
CA ILE A 201 -13.92 2.03 2.92
C ILE A 201 -14.56 3.32 3.47
N LEU A 202 -15.50 3.91 2.75
CA LEU A 202 -16.19 5.15 3.18
C LEU A 202 -17.15 4.94 4.37
N MET A 203 -17.56 3.70 4.67
CA MET A 203 -18.36 3.36 5.85
C MET A 203 -17.52 3.07 7.11
N MET A 204 -16.18 3.05 7.01
CA MET A 204 -15.31 2.86 8.17
C MET A 204 -15.28 4.12 9.05
N GLN A 205 -15.28 3.92 10.37
CA GLN A 205 -15.20 4.99 11.37
C GLN A 205 -14.14 4.65 12.43
N PRO A 206 -13.06 5.45 12.57
CA PRO A 206 -12.67 6.56 11.71
C PRO A 206 -12.34 6.10 10.27
N LEU A 207 -12.22 7.05 9.33
CA LEU A 207 -11.71 6.75 7.99
C LEU A 207 -10.29 6.14 8.08
N PRO A 208 -9.97 5.13 7.27
CA PRO A 208 -8.68 4.44 7.32
C PRO A 208 -7.56 5.29 6.72
N SER A 209 -6.32 5.00 7.08
CA SER A 209 -5.18 5.63 6.40
C SER A 209 -5.13 5.21 4.92
N ILE A 210 -4.54 6.08 4.07
CA ILE A 210 -4.34 5.82 2.63
C ILE A 210 -3.63 4.48 2.40
N SER A 211 -2.70 4.10 3.29
CA SER A 211 -1.99 2.81 3.23
C SER A 211 -2.90 1.61 3.46
N LEU A 212 -3.86 1.70 4.39
CA LEU A 212 -4.84 0.64 4.63
C LEU A 212 -5.86 0.56 3.48
N ALA A 213 -6.35 1.71 3.00
CA ALA A 213 -7.23 1.76 1.83
C ALA A 213 -6.56 1.14 0.59
N TYR A 214 -5.31 1.49 0.30
CA TYR A 214 -4.53 0.90 -0.80
C TYR A 214 -4.41 -0.63 -0.68
N LYS A 215 -4.16 -1.17 0.52
CA LYS A 215 -4.12 -2.64 0.75
C LYS A 215 -5.46 -3.31 0.41
N LEU A 216 -6.58 -2.71 0.82
CA LEU A 216 -7.93 -3.22 0.53
C LEU A 216 -8.26 -3.18 -0.97
N LEU A 217 -7.85 -2.12 -1.67
CA LEU A 217 -8.02 -2.00 -3.12
C LEU A 217 -7.21 -3.03 -3.90
N ILE A 218 -5.95 -3.28 -3.50
CA ILE A 218 -5.09 -4.34 -4.08
C ILE A 218 -5.64 -5.75 -3.78
N GLN A 219 -6.27 -5.95 -2.63
CA GLN A 219 -6.93 -7.22 -2.29
C GLN A 219 -8.15 -7.47 -3.19
N GLU A 220 -9.03 -6.48 -3.37
CA GLU A 220 -10.16 -6.56 -4.30
C GLU A 220 -9.68 -6.79 -5.75
N GLU A 221 -8.66 -6.05 -6.22
CA GLU A 221 -8.12 -6.22 -7.59
C GLU A 221 -7.66 -7.66 -7.84
N LYS A 222 -6.93 -8.27 -6.91
CA LYS A 222 -6.49 -9.67 -6.99
C LYS A 222 -7.64 -10.67 -6.90
N GLN A 223 -8.63 -10.41 -6.04
CA GLN A 223 -9.82 -11.27 -5.91
C GLN A 223 -10.63 -11.27 -7.21
N ARG A 224 -10.81 -10.11 -7.85
CA ARG A 224 -11.49 -9.99 -9.15
C ARG A 224 -10.74 -10.72 -10.26
N GLN A 225 -9.41 -10.60 -10.30
CA GLN A 225 -8.57 -11.33 -11.26
C GLN A 225 -8.73 -12.86 -11.11
N ALA A 226 -8.77 -13.38 -9.89
CA ALA A 226 -9.00 -14.81 -9.65
C ALA A 226 -10.40 -15.26 -10.13
N SER A 227 -11.45 -14.51 -9.81
CA SER A 227 -12.83 -14.84 -10.24
C SER A 227 -12.99 -14.87 -11.77
N LEU A 228 -12.29 -14.00 -12.50
CA LEU A 228 -12.33 -14.00 -13.98
C LEU A 228 -11.69 -15.26 -14.58
N VAL A 229 -10.63 -15.79 -13.96
CA VAL A 229 -10.00 -17.06 -14.38
C VAL A 229 -10.95 -18.23 -14.13
N ASP A 230 -11.65 -18.26 -12.98
CA ASP A 230 -12.68 -19.27 -12.70
C ASP A 230 -13.84 -19.20 -13.71
N GLU A 231 -14.29 -18.00 -14.10
CA GLU A 231 -15.33 -17.84 -15.12
C GLU A 231 -14.89 -18.29 -16.53
N GLU A 232 -13.68 -17.93 -16.98
CA GLU A 232 -13.14 -18.44 -18.25
C GLU A 232 -13.02 -19.98 -18.24
N GLN A 233 -12.47 -20.55 -17.16
CA GLN A 233 -12.23 -21.98 -17.07
C GLN A 233 -13.55 -22.77 -16.96
N SER A 234 -14.54 -22.24 -16.23
CA SER A 234 -15.91 -22.75 -16.19
C SER A 234 -16.60 -22.66 -17.56
N GLY A 235 -16.48 -21.52 -18.25
CA GLY A 235 -17.02 -21.30 -19.60
C GLY A 235 -16.46 -22.27 -20.62
N ARG A 236 -15.14 -22.53 -20.59
CA ARG A 236 -14.47 -23.51 -21.45
C ARG A 236 -14.95 -24.95 -21.18
N VAL A 237 -15.16 -25.33 -19.92
CA VAL A 237 -15.75 -26.63 -19.55
C VAL A 237 -17.19 -26.76 -20.06
N MET A 238 -17.99 -25.71 -19.94
CA MET A 238 -19.37 -25.68 -20.43
C MET A 238 -19.45 -25.77 -21.96
N ALA A 239 -18.55 -25.11 -22.69
CA ALA A 239 -18.43 -25.23 -24.14
C ALA A 239 -18.09 -26.67 -24.57
N PHE A 240 -17.11 -27.31 -23.91
CA PHE A 240 -16.72 -28.69 -24.19
C PHE A 240 -17.86 -29.70 -23.90
N ALA A 241 -18.65 -29.43 -22.85
CA ALA A 241 -19.83 -30.23 -22.51
C ALA A 241 -21.02 -30.01 -23.47
N ALA A 242 -21.09 -28.87 -24.16
CA ALA A 242 -22.15 -28.57 -25.12
C ALA A 242 -21.99 -29.35 -26.44
N ASP A 243 -20.77 -29.48 -26.96
CA ASP A 243 -20.53 -30.23 -28.21
C ASP A 243 -20.81 -31.73 -28.07
N TYR A 244 -20.53 -32.30 -26.89
CA TYR A 244 -20.86 -33.71 -26.59
C TYR A 244 -22.36 -34.04 -26.71
N LYS A 245 -23.25 -33.02 -26.66
CA LYS A 245 -24.70 -33.18 -26.87
C LYS A 245 -25.14 -33.12 -28.33
N LYS A 246 -24.34 -32.61 -29.27
CA LYS A 246 -24.69 -32.59 -30.70
C LYS A 246 -24.57 -33.96 -31.35
N SER A 247 -23.56 -34.75 -30.95
CA SER A 247 -23.23 -36.04 -31.59
C SER A 247 -24.23 -37.18 -31.34
N PHE A 248 -25.23 -37.00 -30.46
CA PHE A 248 -26.21 -38.05 -30.12
C PHE A 248 -27.55 -37.95 -30.87
N LYS A 249 -27.59 -37.26 -32.02
CA LYS A 249 -28.81 -37.02 -32.80
C LYS A 249 -28.72 -37.38 -34.29
N GLN A 250 -27.96 -38.42 -34.64
CA GLN A 250 -27.89 -38.90 -36.04
C GLN A 250 -27.89 -40.43 -36.18
N GLN A 251 -29.03 -41.05 -35.90
CA GLN A 251 -29.41 -42.36 -36.45
C GLN A 251 -30.95 -42.48 -36.50
N GLN A 252 -31.53 -42.24 -37.68
CA GLN A 252 -32.88 -42.70 -38.01
C GLN A 252 -32.75 -43.98 -38.86
N GLY A 253 -33.53 -45.00 -38.53
CA GLY A 253 -33.50 -46.28 -39.23
C GLY A 253 -34.79 -47.08 -39.04
N TYR A 254 -35.66 -47.02 -40.04
CA TYR A 254 -36.63 -48.04 -40.46
C TYR A 254 -37.47 -48.79 -39.38
N GLY A 255 -38.76 -48.45 -39.28
CA GLY A 255 -39.76 -49.22 -38.52
C GLY A 255 -41.19 -48.77 -38.86
N PRO A 256 -42.17 -49.67 -39.04
CA PRO A 256 -43.48 -49.32 -39.61
C PRO A 256 -44.47 -48.72 -38.60
N LYS A 257 -45.43 -47.94 -39.11
CA LYS A 257 -46.60 -47.47 -38.35
C LYS A 257 -47.52 -48.64 -38.00
N MET A 258 -48.07 -48.62 -36.79
CA MET A 258 -49.34 -49.27 -36.45
C MET A 258 -50.24 -48.26 -35.73
N THR A 259 -51.52 -48.25 -36.11
CA THR A 259 -52.57 -47.43 -35.49
C THR A 259 -53.37 -48.26 -34.50
N PHE A 260 -53.73 -47.69 -33.35
CA PHE A 260 -54.91 -48.15 -32.61
C PHE A 260 -55.67 -46.98 -31.98
N GLN A 261 -56.90 -47.24 -31.56
CA GLN A 261 -57.98 -46.26 -31.38
C GLN A 261 -58.66 -46.43 -30.00
N GLY A 262 -59.18 -45.33 -29.45
CA GLY A 262 -59.86 -45.28 -28.14
C GLY A 262 -58.93 -44.86 -27.00
N GLY A 263 -59.42 -44.29 -25.90
CA GLY A 263 -60.82 -43.94 -25.58
C GLY A 263 -60.89 -42.98 -24.37
N ASN A 264 -62.09 -42.52 -24.02
CA ASN A 264 -62.27 -41.51 -22.96
C ASN A 264 -61.82 -42.00 -21.57
N GLY A 265 -61.10 -41.14 -20.84
CA GLY A 265 -60.78 -41.28 -19.42
C GLY A 265 -60.41 -39.92 -18.84
N GLY A 266 -61.09 -39.49 -17.76
CA GLY A 266 -60.99 -38.12 -17.23
C GLY A 266 -59.83 -37.87 -16.26
N ASN A 267 -59.90 -36.72 -15.56
CA ASN A 267 -59.05 -36.31 -14.43
C ASN A 267 -57.58 -36.00 -14.73
N LYS A 268 -57.31 -34.98 -15.58
CA LYS A 268 -56.01 -34.30 -15.58
C LYS A 268 -55.98 -33.19 -14.53
N LEU A 269 -55.68 -33.55 -13.28
CA LEU A 269 -55.46 -32.61 -12.18
C LEU A 269 -54.33 -31.63 -12.51
N THR A 270 -54.54 -30.35 -12.19
CA THR A 270 -53.56 -29.26 -12.31
C THR A 270 -52.52 -29.34 -11.19
N ILE A 271 -51.50 -30.18 -11.35
CA ILE A 271 -50.31 -30.15 -10.50
C ILE A 271 -49.24 -29.27 -11.15
N THR A 272 -49.15 -28.04 -10.68
CA THR A 272 -47.98 -27.18 -10.84
C THR A 272 -46.82 -27.81 -10.06
N GLY A 273 -45.92 -28.48 -10.78
CA GLY A 273 -44.78 -29.21 -10.23
C GLY A 273 -43.71 -28.32 -9.59
N LYS A 274 -44.04 -27.66 -8.47
CA LYS A 274 -43.03 -27.14 -7.54
C LYS A 274 -42.12 -28.30 -7.13
N ARG A 275 -40.82 -27.99 -6.97
CA ARG A 275 -39.78 -28.93 -6.55
C ARG A 275 -40.27 -29.67 -5.29
N SER A 276 -40.48 -30.98 -5.39
CA SER A 276 -40.79 -31.81 -4.22
C SER A 276 -39.63 -31.74 -3.24
N GLY A 277 -39.94 -31.53 -1.96
CA GLY A 277 -38.93 -31.61 -0.90
C GLY A 277 -38.29 -32.99 -0.95
N ALA A 278 -36.97 -33.04 -1.14
CA ALA A 278 -36.28 -34.32 -1.26
C ALA A 278 -36.39 -35.06 0.08
N VAL A 279 -36.91 -36.29 0.06
CA VAL A 279 -37.10 -37.11 1.26
C VAL A 279 -35.75 -37.32 1.95
N ILE A 280 -35.57 -36.72 3.12
CA ILE A 280 -34.34 -36.83 3.91
C ILE A 280 -34.41 -38.10 4.75
N CYS A 281 -33.38 -38.94 4.67
CA CYS A 281 -33.30 -40.13 5.50
C CYS A 281 -33.03 -39.74 6.95
N ASP A 282 -33.89 -40.14 7.88
CA ASP A 282 -33.75 -39.73 9.28
C ASP A 282 -32.47 -40.22 9.96
N HIS A 283 -31.91 -41.34 9.52
CA HIS A 283 -30.69 -41.91 10.11
C HIS A 283 -29.40 -41.21 9.63
N CYS A 284 -29.29 -40.86 8.35
CA CYS A 284 -28.05 -40.29 7.78
C CYS A 284 -28.16 -38.81 7.38
N LYS A 285 -29.36 -38.24 7.44
CA LYS A 285 -29.73 -36.86 7.03
C LYS A 285 -29.35 -36.48 5.59
N ILE A 286 -29.13 -37.48 4.72
CA ILE A 286 -28.91 -37.28 3.28
C ILE A 286 -30.27 -37.28 2.55
N PRO A 287 -30.55 -36.32 1.64
CA PRO A 287 -31.74 -36.32 0.80
C PRO A 287 -31.72 -37.43 -0.27
N GLY A 288 -32.88 -38.03 -0.54
CA GLY A 288 -33.13 -38.96 -1.64
C GLY A 288 -33.59 -40.38 -1.25
N HIS A 289 -33.76 -40.70 0.05
CA HIS A 289 -34.21 -42.03 0.50
C HIS A 289 -34.84 -42.00 1.90
N THR A 290 -35.63 -43.02 2.24
CA THR A 290 -36.19 -43.24 3.60
C THR A 290 -35.21 -44.03 4.49
N MET A 291 -35.50 -44.15 5.79
CA MET A 291 -34.69 -44.93 6.74
C MET A 291 -34.53 -46.40 6.31
N ASP A 292 -35.62 -47.03 5.86
CA ASP A 292 -35.71 -48.44 5.41
C ASP A 292 -34.93 -48.75 4.12
N LYS A 293 -34.35 -47.71 3.49
CA LYS A 293 -33.51 -47.81 2.29
C LYS A 293 -32.15 -47.16 2.49
N CYS A 294 -31.76 -46.94 3.75
CA CYS A 294 -30.48 -46.35 4.10
C CYS A 294 -29.35 -47.37 3.99
N TYR A 295 -28.49 -47.25 2.97
CA TYR A 295 -27.28 -48.08 2.83
C TYR A 295 -26.30 -47.92 4.02
N LYS A 296 -26.40 -46.83 4.79
CA LYS A 296 -25.63 -46.64 6.05
C LYS A 296 -26.23 -47.43 7.24
N LEU A 297 -27.41 -48.01 7.10
CA LEU A 297 -28.09 -48.83 8.13
C LEU A 297 -28.23 -50.29 7.70
N HIS A 298 -28.53 -50.55 6.42
CA HIS A 298 -28.71 -51.90 5.86
C HIS A 298 -27.48 -52.45 5.12
N GLY A 299 -26.38 -51.68 5.06
CA GLY A 299 -25.17 -52.03 4.31
C GLY A 299 -25.25 -51.65 2.82
N TYR A 300 -24.09 -51.62 2.16
CA TYR A 300 -23.99 -51.36 0.71
C TYR A 300 -23.95 -52.68 -0.07
N PRO A 301 -24.66 -52.79 -1.21
CA PRO A 301 -24.62 -54.01 -2.04
C PRO A 301 -23.23 -54.20 -2.67
N PRO A 302 -22.78 -55.46 -2.95
CA PRO A 302 -21.40 -55.75 -3.38
C PRO A 302 -20.91 -55.05 -4.66
N SER A 303 -21.82 -54.49 -5.47
CA SER A 303 -21.48 -53.78 -6.72
C SER A 303 -21.12 -52.29 -6.53
N PHE A 304 -21.18 -51.74 -5.31
CA PHE A 304 -21.07 -50.28 -5.09
C PHE A 304 -19.61 -49.77 -5.00
N GLY A 305 -18.84 -49.97 -6.08
CA GLY A 305 -17.40 -49.66 -6.13
C GLY A 305 -17.04 -48.17 -6.04
N ASN A 306 -16.32 -47.80 -4.97
CA ASN A 306 -15.32 -46.72 -4.88
C ASN A 306 -15.57 -45.42 -5.69
N ARG A 307 -16.62 -44.67 -5.35
CA ARG A 307 -16.84 -43.28 -5.84
C ARG A 307 -17.14 -42.22 -4.76
N ALA A 308 -16.85 -42.51 -3.50
CA ALA A 308 -17.30 -41.71 -2.34
C ALA A 308 -16.19 -41.04 -1.50
N LYS A 309 -14.95 -40.92 -2.00
CA LYS A 309 -13.91 -40.03 -1.42
C LYS A 309 -13.81 -38.76 -2.27
N GLY A 310 -14.18 -37.60 -1.73
CA GLY A 310 -13.85 -36.30 -2.35
C GLY A 310 -14.96 -35.28 -2.66
N ARG A 311 -16.09 -35.27 -1.94
CA ARG A 311 -16.98 -34.07 -1.88
C ARG A 311 -17.49 -33.83 -0.46
N LYS A 312 -16.85 -32.92 0.27
CA LYS A 312 -17.39 -32.31 1.50
C LYS A 312 -18.16 -31.04 1.10
N TYR A 313 -19.47 -31.02 1.28
CA TYR A 313 -20.22 -29.76 1.38
C TYR A 313 -20.34 -29.38 2.87
N ALA A 314 -20.42 -28.09 3.16
CA ALA A 314 -20.25 -27.55 4.52
C ALA A 314 -21.40 -27.91 5.47
N ALA A 315 -21.08 -27.93 6.77
CA ALA A 315 -22.02 -27.98 7.89
C ALA A 315 -21.91 -26.68 8.72
N ILE A 316 -22.99 -26.32 9.42
CA ILE A 316 -23.10 -25.14 10.29
C ILE A 316 -23.69 -25.57 11.63
N ALA A 317 -23.14 -25.04 12.74
CA ALA A 317 -23.46 -25.32 14.16
C ALA A 317 -23.23 -26.80 14.59
N GLN A 318 -22.32 -27.09 15.54
CA GLN A 318 -22.34 -26.79 16.99
C GLN A 318 -23.49 -27.49 17.73
N ASN A 319 -23.30 -28.21 18.84
CA ASN A 319 -22.10 -28.80 19.49
C ASN A 319 -22.61 -29.87 20.51
N GLU A 320 -21.86 -30.66 21.28
CA GLU A 320 -20.40 -30.83 21.50
C GLU A 320 -19.91 -32.09 20.72
N GLY A 321 -19.01 -33.01 21.10
CA GLY A 321 -18.10 -33.24 22.26
C GLY A 321 -17.93 -34.76 22.55
N ASP A 322 -16.78 -35.32 22.95
CA ASP A 322 -15.41 -34.77 23.03
C ASP A 322 -14.35 -35.88 22.76
N GLY A 323 -13.18 -35.48 22.26
CA GLY A 323 -11.90 -36.21 22.22
C GLY A 323 -11.74 -37.46 21.34
N ASP A 324 -10.60 -37.68 20.66
CA ASP A 324 -9.65 -36.72 20.07
C ASP A 324 -8.91 -37.42 18.91
N SER A 325 -8.34 -36.67 17.95
CA SER A 325 -7.51 -37.19 16.86
C SER A 325 -6.73 -36.08 16.14
N VAL A 326 -5.40 -36.13 16.22
CA VAL A 326 -4.50 -35.27 15.43
C VAL A 326 -3.59 -36.11 14.54
N GLY A 327 -3.63 -35.81 13.24
CA GLY A 327 -2.65 -36.27 12.26
C GLY A 327 -2.14 -35.09 11.44
N ASP A 328 -0.85 -34.79 11.63
CA ASP A 328 0.11 -34.22 10.66
C ASP A 328 -0.41 -33.38 9.48
N GLN A 329 0.03 -32.11 9.39
CA GLN A 329 0.64 -31.56 8.16
C GLN A 329 1.72 -30.50 8.48
N ASN A 330 2.67 -30.36 7.56
CA ASN A 330 3.93 -29.62 7.69
C ASN A 330 3.84 -28.15 7.23
N SER A 331 4.27 -27.19 8.07
CA SER A 331 4.61 -25.82 7.66
C SER A 331 5.56 -25.13 8.67
N LEU A 332 6.76 -24.76 8.22
CA LEU A 332 7.81 -24.20 9.08
C LEU A 332 7.75 -22.67 9.18
N VAL A 333 7.05 -22.16 10.20
CA VAL A 333 7.35 -20.85 10.81
C VAL A 333 7.43 -21.04 12.33
N THR A 334 8.67 -21.20 12.82
CA THR A 334 9.13 -21.14 14.22
C THR A 334 8.05 -21.16 15.31
N HIS A 335 7.64 -22.36 15.72
CA HIS A 335 6.83 -22.57 16.93
C HIS A 335 7.72 -22.33 18.16
N LEU A 336 7.39 -21.34 19.02
CA LEU A 336 7.98 -21.27 20.36
C LEU A 336 7.45 -22.46 21.19
N SER A 337 8.31 -23.05 22.01
CA SER A 337 7.87 -24.04 23.01
C SER A 337 7.08 -23.36 24.14
N MET A 338 6.24 -24.13 24.84
CA MET A 338 5.47 -23.63 25.98
C MET A 338 6.39 -23.11 27.11
N GLU A 339 7.58 -23.70 27.25
CA GLU A 339 8.61 -23.25 28.19
C GLU A 339 9.18 -21.87 27.79
N GLN A 340 9.49 -21.68 26.50
CA GLN A 340 9.94 -20.38 25.98
C GLN A 340 8.88 -19.28 26.15
N TYR A 341 7.61 -19.60 25.91
CA TYR A 341 6.49 -18.69 26.18
C TYR A 341 6.42 -18.31 27.67
N ASN A 342 6.53 -19.28 28.56
CA ASN A 342 6.52 -19.03 30.01
C ASN A 342 7.72 -18.19 30.48
N THR A 343 8.91 -18.36 29.89
CA THR A 343 10.05 -17.44 30.17
C THR A 343 9.80 -16.03 29.67
N LEU A 344 9.14 -15.84 28.51
CA LEU A 344 8.80 -14.52 27.98
C LEU A 344 7.82 -13.77 28.89
N ILE A 345 6.75 -14.44 29.34
CA ILE A 345 5.81 -13.87 30.33
C ILE A 345 6.54 -13.45 31.60
N LYS A 346 7.48 -14.29 32.10
CA LYS A 346 8.23 -14.03 33.33
C LYS A 346 9.21 -12.85 33.21
N VAL A 347 9.76 -12.60 32.01
CA VAL A 347 10.59 -11.41 31.72
C VAL A 347 9.72 -10.16 31.64
N LEU A 348 8.59 -10.20 30.94
CA LEU A 348 7.68 -9.06 30.81
C LEU A 348 7.15 -8.60 32.18
N GLN A 349 6.72 -9.54 33.04
CA GLN A 349 6.28 -9.24 34.41
C GLN A 349 7.38 -8.66 35.31
N SER A 350 8.66 -8.82 34.94
CA SER A 350 9.79 -8.21 35.68
C SER A 350 10.10 -6.76 35.28
N GLN A 351 9.41 -6.20 34.28
CA GLN A 351 9.61 -4.81 33.83
C GLN A 351 8.51 -3.82 34.29
N GLU A 352 7.40 -4.30 34.87
CA GLU A 352 6.28 -3.43 35.30
C GLU A 352 6.40 -2.91 36.75
N VAL A 353 7.52 -3.17 37.44
CA VAL A 353 7.72 -2.80 38.86
C VAL A 353 9.00 -1.97 39.06
N ASP A 354 9.06 -0.78 38.46
CA ASP A 354 10.09 0.23 38.82
C ASP A 354 9.74 1.70 38.48
N THR A 355 8.44 2.08 38.41
CA THR A 355 8.03 3.48 38.12
C THR A 355 6.86 4.01 38.98
N HIS A 356 6.83 3.75 40.29
CA HIS A 356 5.93 4.46 41.20
C HIS A 356 6.53 4.71 42.60
N THR A 357 7.05 5.92 42.81
CA THR A 357 7.20 6.54 44.14
C THR A 357 6.60 7.94 44.13
N GLU A 358 5.86 8.24 45.19
CA GLU A 358 4.86 9.30 45.33
C GLU A 358 5.34 10.75 45.14
N SER A 359 4.38 11.62 44.79
CA SER A 359 4.27 12.96 45.40
C SER A 359 2.82 13.44 45.33
N GLN A 360 2.09 13.36 46.45
CA GLN A 360 0.80 14.04 46.61
C GLN A 360 1.02 15.51 46.98
N VAL A 361 0.19 16.41 46.44
CA VAL A 361 -0.06 17.74 47.05
C VAL A 361 -1.56 18.01 47.02
N HIS A 362 -2.10 18.51 48.13
CA HIS A 362 -3.53 18.68 48.36
C HIS A 362 -4.14 19.86 47.58
N VAL A 363 -5.43 19.72 47.27
CA VAL A 363 -6.30 20.85 46.90
C VAL A 363 -6.57 21.72 48.12
N ALA A 364 -6.31 23.02 48.00
CA ALA A 364 -6.90 24.09 48.79
C ALA A 364 -7.25 25.24 47.84
N GLY A 365 -8.43 25.84 47.99
CA GLY A 365 -8.94 26.84 47.04
C GLY A 365 -9.27 28.17 47.71
N SER A 366 -9.17 29.25 46.93
CA SER A 366 -9.71 30.57 47.26
C SER A 366 -10.03 31.34 45.99
N SER A 367 -11.30 31.66 45.76
CA SER A 367 -11.70 32.64 44.74
C SER A 367 -11.26 34.05 45.16
N ILE A 368 -10.83 34.89 44.22
CA ILE A 368 -11.18 36.33 44.26
C ILE A 368 -10.98 37.03 42.90
N ASP A 369 -11.92 37.93 42.65
CA ASP A 369 -12.00 39.09 41.76
C ASP A 369 -11.57 39.04 40.27
N THR A 370 -12.60 39.24 39.45
CA THR A 370 -12.59 39.95 38.17
C THR A 370 -11.85 41.28 38.22
N LEU A 371 -11.09 41.60 37.16
CA LEU A 371 -10.88 42.97 36.72
C LEU A 371 -11.08 43.10 35.21
N SER A 372 -11.87 44.09 34.80
CA SER A 372 -12.10 44.47 33.41
C SER A 372 -11.03 45.45 32.94
N GLY A 373 -10.62 45.31 31.68
CA GLY A 373 -9.65 46.21 31.05
C GLY A 373 -9.77 46.19 29.53
N SER A 374 -10.62 47.06 28.98
CA SER A 374 -10.72 47.28 27.54
C SER A 374 -9.63 48.24 27.06
N TRP A 375 -8.96 47.90 25.96
CA TRP A 375 -8.61 48.78 24.83
C TRP A 375 -8.22 47.92 23.62
#